data_AF-A0A6G3CSF5-F1
#
_entry.id   AF-A0A6G3CSF5-F1
#
_cell.length_a   1.000
_cell.length_b   1.000
_cell.length_c   1.000
_cell.angle_alpha   90.00
_cell.angle_beta   90.00
_cell.angle_gamma   90.00
#
_symmetry.space_group_name_H-M   'P 1'
#
loop_
_entity.id
_entity.type
_entity.pdbx_description
1 polymer ?
#
loop_
_entity_poly.entity_id
_entity_poly.type
_entity_poly.pdbx_seq_one_letter_code
_entity_poly.pdbx_strand_id
1 'polypeptide(L)'
;MGAHYYGAGSEDGDRIDDPSEDALFMMISDLNDPDNTFVVVQPDGDDPPWFASVTVRDDGGYEIVRRDNVRGEHDVTTETSVDDIARDLTIWMACRDFPERPTTQVAEL
;
A
#
# COMPACT_ATOMS: atom_id res chain seq x y z
N MET A 1 5.14 16.04 15.37
CA MET A 1 4.76 14.67 15.77
C MET A 1 3.58 14.32 14.91
N GLY A 2 3.75 13.33 14.05
CA GLY A 2 2.78 12.93 13.04
C GLY A 2 3.52 11.95 12.15
N ALA A 3 3.83 10.78 12.69
CA ALA A 3 4.16 9.67 11.80
C ALA A 3 2.87 9.43 11.02
N HIS A 4 2.93 9.69 9.71
CA HIS A 4 1.83 9.45 8.81
C HIS A 4 1.70 7.94 8.68
N TYR A 5 1.05 7.31 9.67
CA TYR A 5 0.79 5.89 9.67
C TYR A 5 -0.23 5.64 8.55
N TYR A 6 0.21 5.01 7.47
CA TYR A 6 -0.68 4.45 6.47
C TYR A 6 -1.22 3.12 6.97
N GLY A 7 -2.45 2.78 6.58
CA GLY A 7 -3.08 1.53 6.96
C GLY A 7 -3.44 0.71 5.74
N ALA A 8 -3.33 -0.61 5.86
CA ALA A 8 -3.90 -1.54 4.92
C ALA A 8 -5.19 -2.10 5.51
N GLY A 9 -6.30 -1.94 4.80
CA GLY A 9 -7.62 -2.47 5.16
C GLY A 9 -8.10 -3.48 4.13
N SER A 10 -8.54 -4.64 4.59
CA SER A 10 -9.16 -5.69 3.78
C SER A 10 -10.69 -5.53 3.77
N GLU A 11 -11.37 -6.12 2.79
CA GLU A 11 -12.84 -6.05 2.68
C GLU A 11 -13.55 -6.55 3.94
N ASP A 12 -13.00 -7.58 4.61
CA ASP A 12 -13.54 -8.17 5.84
C ASP A 12 -13.54 -7.21 7.05
N GLY A 13 -12.85 -6.07 6.93
CA GLY A 13 -12.72 -5.06 7.99
C GLY A 13 -11.46 -5.22 8.84
N ASP A 14 -10.62 -6.21 8.53
CA ASP A 14 -9.26 -6.29 9.06
C ASP A 14 -8.43 -5.11 8.58
N ARG A 15 -7.84 -4.37 9.52
CA ARG A 15 -6.96 -3.24 9.22
C ARG A 15 -5.67 -3.35 10.02
N ILE A 16 -4.55 -3.24 9.33
CA ILE A 16 -3.22 -3.13 9.92
C ILE A 16 -2.72 -1.71 9.74
N ASP A 17 -2.42 -1.03 10.84
CA ASP A 17 -1.72 0.26 10.82
C ASP A 17 -0.21 0.02 10.69
N ASP A 18 0.45 0.77 9.79
CA ASP A 18 1.85 0.57 9.39
C ASP A 18 2.16 -0.87 8.92
N PRO A 19 1.48 -1.36 7.87
CA PRO A 19 1.69 -2.70 7.37
C PRO A 19 3.10 -2.84 6.78
N SER A 20 3.86 -3.80 7.29
CA SER A 20 5.13 -4.22 6.68
C SER A 20 4.90 -4.99 5.37
N GLU A 21 5.95 -5.16 4.56
CA GLU A 21 5.92 -6.03 3.38
C GLU A 21 5.36 -7.43 3.71
N ASP A 22 5.82 -8.02 4.82
CA ASP A 22 5.38 -9.33 5.29
C ASP A 22 3.90 -9.31 5.73
N ALA A 23 3.44 -8.22 6.33
CA ALA A 23 2.02 -8.05 6.67
C ALA A 23 1.15 -7.93 5.41
N LEU A 24 1.60 -7.16 4.41
CA LEU A 24 0.93 -7.08 3.10
C LEU A 24 0.91 -8.45 2.42
N PHE A 25 2.03 -9.17 2.43
CA PHE A 25 2.12 -10.52 1.89
C PHE A 25 1.11 -11.45 2.55
N MET A 26 1.03 -11.44 3.88
CA MET A 26 0.04 -12.22 4.62
C MET A 26 -1.40 -11.84 4.24
N MET A 27 -1.73 -10.55 4.20
CA MET A 27 -3.08 -10.10 3.84
C MET A 27 -3.45 -10.45 2.40
N ILE A 28 -2.53 -10.26 1.45
CA ILE A 28 -2.76 -10.59 0.03
C ILE A 28 -2.85 -12.10 -0.16
N SER A 29 -2.03 -12.88 0.56
CA SER A 29 -2.09 -14.34 0.54
C SER A 29 -3.34 -14.89 1.23
N ASP A 30 -3.94 -14.14 2.14
CA ASP A 30 -5.20 -14.46 2.81
C ASP A 30 -6.42 -14.05 1.98
N LEU A 31 -6.23 -13.27 0.90
CA LEU A 31 -7.31 -12.98 -0.05
C LEU A 31 -7.82 -14.28 -0.65
N ASN A 32 -9.07 -14.59 -0.35
CA ASN A 32 -9.74 -15.79 -0.82
C ASN A 32 -11.14 -15.42 -1.25
N ASP A 33 -11.50 -15.81 -2.47
CA ASP A 33 -12.84 -15.61 -3.00
C ASP A 33 -13.79 -16.62 -2.30
N PRO A 34 -14.94 -16.19 -1.71
CA PRO A 34 -15.60 -14.88 -1.86
C PRO A 34 -15.57 -13.95 -0.64
N ASP A 35 -14.88 -14.31 0.45
CA ASP A 35 -14.99 -13.58 1.73
C ASP A 35 -13.99 -12.40 1.83
N ASN A 36 -12.87 -12.45 1.09
CA ASN A 36 -11.84 -11.42 1.14
C ASN A 36 -11.22 -11.21 -0.25
N THR A 37 -11.89 -10.42 -1.10
CA THR A 37 -11.54 -10.30 -2.53
C THR A 37 -10.53 -9.18 -2.80
N PHE A 38 -10.38 -8.20 -1.91
CA PHE A 38 -9.40 -7.12 -2.09
C PHE A 38 -8.87 -6.52 -0.77
N VAL A 39 -7.69 -5.92 -0.87
CA VAL A 39 -7.05 -5.11 0.19
C VAL A 39 -6.73 -3.72 -0.36
N VAL A 40 -6.94 -2.68 0.46
CA VAL A 40 -6.66 -1.28 0.13
C VAL A 40 -5.65 -0.71 1.12
N VAL A 41 -4.56 -0.16 0.62
CA VAL A 41 -3.54 0.54 1.38
C VAL A 41 -3.65 2.03 1.11
N GLN A 42 -3.89 2.81 2.16
CA GLN A 42 -3.98 4.26 2.05
C GLN A 42 -3.47 4.95 3.33
N PRO A 43 -2.88 6.14 3.23
CA PRO A 43 -2.55 6.98 4.36
C PRO A 43 -3.81 7.31 5.18
N ASP A 44 -3.66 7.37 6.50
CA ASP A 44 -4.75 7.78 7.37
C ASP A 44 -5.07 9.27 7.16
N GLY A 45 -6.34 9.58 6.90
CA GLY A 45 -6.81 10.92 6.57
C GLY A 45 -8.10 10.89 5.75
N ASP A 46 -8.87 11.97 5.85
CA ASP A 46 -10.17 12.14 5.15
C ASP A 46 -9.99 12.25 3.62
N ASP A 47 -8.84 12.77 3.17
CA ASP A 47 -8.46 12.88 1.75
C ASP A 47 -7.04 12.30 1.57
N PRO A 48 -6.91 10.99 1.32
CA PRO A 48 -5.61 10.36 1.20
C PRO A 48 -4.91 10.85 -0.09
N PRO A 49 -3.67 11.38 0.00
CA PRO A 49 -2.93 11.88 -1.16
C PRO A 49 -2.68 10.82 -2.23
N TRP A 50 -2.68 9.55 -1.85
CA TRP A 50 -2.53 8.40 -2.73
C TRP A 50 -3.25 7.20 -2.12
N PHE A 51 -3.58 6.20 -2.92
CA PHE A 51 -4.02 4.89 -2.45
C PHE A 51 -3.47 3.80 -3.37
N ALA A 52 -3.32 2.60 -2.82
CA ALA A 52 -3.08 1.39 -3.59
C ALA A 52 -4.13 0.34 -3.22
N SER A 53 -4.61 -0.43 -4.17
CA SER A 53 -5.49 -1.56 -3.90
C SER A 53 -5.01 -2.79 -4.65
N VAL A 54 -5.16 -3.96 -4.02
CA VAL A 54 -4.88 -5.25 -4.62
C VAL A 54 -6.18 -6.05 -4.62
N THR A 55 -6.57 -6.54 -5.78
CA THR A 55 -7.81 -7.29 -5.98
C THR A 55 -7.46 -8.65 -6.57
N VAL A 56 -8.03 -9.73 -6.02
CA VAL A 56 -7.90 -11.07 -6.60
C VAL A 56 -8.72 -11.15 -7.89
N ARG A 57 -8.18 -11.85 -8.90
CA ARG A 57 -8.83 -12.08 -10.19
C ARG A 57 -9.25 -13.53 -10.31
N ASP A 58 -10.37 -13.78 -10.99
CA ASP A 58 -10.87 -15.14 -11.29
C ASP A 58 -9.88 -16.03 -12.06
N ASP A 59 -8.88 -15.44 -12.72
CA ASP A 59 -7.83 -16.13 -13.47
C ASP A 59 -6.71 -16.69 -12.57
N GLY A 60 -6.76 -16.43 -11.27
CA GLY A 60 -5.74 -16.85 -10.29
C GLY A 60 -4.54 -15.90 -10.17
N GLY A 61 -4.72 -14.65 -10.60
CA GLY A 61 -3.76 -13.55 -10.42
C GLY A 61 -4.35 -12.41 -9.60
N TYR A 62 -3.62 -11.31 -9.54
CA TYR A 62 -3.99 -10.11 -8.79
C TYR A 62 -3.91 -8.88 -9.69
N GLU A 63 -4.80 -7.94 -9.47
CA GLU A 63 -4.77 -6.60 -10.05
C GLU A 63 -4.36 -5.60 -8.98
N ILE A 64 -3.36 -4.78 -9.28
CA ILE A 64 -2.79 -3.80 -8.39
C ILE A 64 -3.07 -2.43 -8.99
N VAL A 65 -3.94 -1.67 -8.33
CA VAL A 65 -4.28 -0.30 -8.72
C VAL A 65 -3.57 0.66 -7.80
N ARG A 66 -2.89 1.65 -8.36
CA ARG A 66 -2.10 2.65 -7.65
C ARG A 66 -2.52 4.01 -8.14
N ARG A 67 -3.04 4.84 -7.24
CA ARG A 67 -3.46 6.19 -7.57
C ARG A 67 -2.74 7.19 -6.68
N ASP A 68 -2.16 8.20 -7.30
CA ASP A 68 -1.52 9.33 -6.64
C ASP A 68 -2.30 10.58 -7.03
N ASN A 69 -3.08 11.13 -6.11
CA ASN A 69 -3.89 12.32 -6.35
C ASN A 69 -3.02 13.59 -6.33
N VAL A 70 -1.89 13.57 -5.62
CA VAL A 70 -0.94 14.70 -5.55
C VAL A 70 -0.22 14.90 -6.88
N ARG A 71 0.21 13.81 -7.53
CA ARG A 71 0.86 13.83 -8.85
C ARG A 71 -0.13 13.67 -10.01
N GLY A 72 -1.36 13.26 -9.74
CA GLY A 72 -2.35 12.94 -10.76
C GLY A 72 -2.02 11.65 -11.52
N GLU A 73 -1.26 10.74 -10.91
CA GLU A 73 -0.85 9.47 -11.52
C GLU A 73 -1.86 8.37 -11.20
N HIS A 74 -2.13 7.52 -12.18
CA HIS A 74 -2.93 6.31 -12.02
C HIS A 74 -2.25 5.21 -12.81
N ASP A 75 -1.79 4.19 -12.10
CA ASP A 75 -1.13 3.02 -12.65
C ASP A 75 -1.92 1.76 -12.25
N VAL A 76 -2.09 0.85 -13.20
CA VAL A 76 -2.74 -0.44 -12.98
C VAL A 76 -1.82 -1.51 -13.53
N THR A 77 -1.39 -2.39 -12.64
CA THR A 77 -0.47 -3.48 -12.93
C THR A 77 -1.14 -4.81 -12.57
N THR A 78 -0.83 -5.88 -13.30
CA THR A 78 -1.33 -7.22 -12.99
C THR A 78 -0.15 -8.15 -12.71
N GLU A 79 -0.24 -8.90 -11.61
CA GLU A 79 0.79 -9.86 -11.21
C GLU A 79 0.17 -11.14 -10.67
N THR A 80 0.94 -12.23 -10.71
CA THR A 80 0.53 -13.53 -10.16
C THR A 80 1.27 -13.88 -8.88
N SER A 81 2.38 -13.20 -8.59
CA SER A 81 3.24 -13.47 -7.45
C SER A 81 2.93 -12.52 -6.30
N VAL A 82 2.43 -13.04 -5.19
CA VAL A 82 2.15 -12.23 -3.99
C VAL A 82 3.41 -11.56 -3.44
N ASP A 83 4.56 -12.25 -3.49
CA ASP A 83 5.87 -11.72 -3.05
C ASP A 83 6.28 -10.47 -3.85
N ASP A 84 6.21 -10.56 -5.18
CA ASP A 84 6.55 -9.44 -6.06
C ASP A 84 5.58 -8.27 -5.86
N ILE A 85 4.28 -8.54 -5.68
CA ILE A 85 3.27 -7.51 -5.41
C ILE A 85 3.55 -6.78 -4.10
N ALA A 86 3.76 -7.53 -3.01
CA ALA A 86 4.00 -6.96 -1.69
C ALA A 86 5.29 -6.12 -1.68
N ARG A 87 6.35 -6.63 -2.32
CA ARG A 87 7.61 -5.91 -2.48
C ARG A 87 7.45 -4.66 -3.33
N ASP A 88 6.81 -4.75 -4.48
CA ASP A 88 6.64 -3.62 -5.40
C ASP A 88 5.75 -2.54 -4.78
N LEU A 89 4.70 -2.92 -4.04
CA LEU A 89 3.91 -1.99 -3.24
C LEU A 89 4.74 -1.32 -2.14
N THR A 90 5.56 -2.09 -1.41
CA THR A 90 6.42 -1.55 -0.36
C THR A 90 7.41 -0.51 -0.93
N ILE A 91 8.02 -0.81 -2.07
CA ILE A 91 8.92 0.12 -2.78
C ILE A 91 8.14 1.36 -3.25
N TRP A 92 6.95 1.17 -3.84
CA TRP A 92 6.10 2.23 -4.36
C TRP A 92 5.62 3.18 -3.24
N MET A 93 5.29 2.65 -2.06
CA MET A 93 4.94 3.40 -0.87
C MET A 93 6.16 4.13 -0.29
N ALA A 94 7.31 3.46 -0.19
CA ALA A 94 8.56 4.08 0.30
C ALA A 94 9.03 5.24 -0.60
N CYS A 95 8.74 5.19 -1.91
CA CYS A 95 8.99 6.29 -2.84
C CYS A 95 8.02 7.48 -2.64
N ARG A 96 6.87 7.23 -2.04
CA ARG A 96 5.82 8.21 -1.72
C ARG A 96 5.82 8.66 -0.26
N ASP A 97 6.61 8.04 0.61
CA ASP A 97 6.90 8.58 1.93
C ASP A 97 7.45 9.99 1.72
N PHE A 98 6.57 10.96 1.91
CA PHE A 98 6.87 12.34 1.62
C PHE A 98 7.98 12.75 2.57
N PRO A 99 9.14 13.22 2.08
CA PRO A 99 10.20 13.74 2.93
C PRO A 99 9.78 15.12 3.46
N GLU A 100 8.78 15.17 4.33
CA GLU A 100 8.55 16.32 5.20
C GLU A 100 9.49 16.18 6.42
N ARG A 101 10.81 16.19 6.14
CA ARG A 101 11.78 17.00 6.91
C ARG A 101 13.15 17.03 6.23
N PRO A 102 13.74 18.22 6.04
CA PRO A 102 15.18 18.31 5.88
C PRO A 102 15.82 17.68 7.12
N THR A 103 16.64 16.67 6.91
CA THR A 103 17.73 16.38 7.83
C THR A 103 18.52 17.67 7.94
N THR A 104 18.25 18.47 8.99
CA THR A 104 19.27 19.40 9.47
C THR A 104 20.39 18.50 9.92
N GLN A 105 21.32 18.25 9.01
CA GLN A 105 22.66 17.85 9.32
C GLN A 105 23.20 18.98 10.18
N VAL A 106 23.05 18.83 11.50
CA VAL A 106 23.91 19.53 12.44
C VAL A 106 25.30 18.95 12.22
N ALA A 107 25.99 19.54 11.24
CA ALA A 107 27.44 19.59 11.28
C ALA A 107 27.79 20.47 12.48
N GLU A 108 27.86 19.85 13.65
CA GLU A 108 28.60 20.43 14.76
C GLU A 108 30.09 20.21 14.48
N LEU A 109 30.82 21.32 14.59
CA LEU A 109 32.17 21.59 14.10
C LEU A 109 33.26 20.84 14.87
#